data_AF-A0A0T9V1B7-F1
#
_entry.id   AF-A0A0T9V1B7-F1
#
_cell.length_a   1.000
_cell.length_b   1.000
_cell.length_c   1.000
_cell.angle_alpha   90.00
_cell.angle_beta   90.00
_cell.angle_gamma   90.00
#
_symmetry.space_group_name_H-M   'P 1'
#
loop_
_entity.id
_entity.type
_entity.pdbx_description
1 polymer ?
#
loop_
_entity_poly.entity_id
_entity_poly.type
_entity_poly.pdbx_seq_one_letter_code
_entity_poly.pdbx_strand_id
1 'polypeptide(L)'
;MSTAKTFVADMIKHRGIDFARIGMMVEVYGDLGTIVGMNYSANLDVVFANQLKHGKHKQNCHPTDQIKYFGKDGQVIADYTTQKRS
;
A
#
# COMPACT_ATOMS: atom_id res chain seq x y z
N MET A 1 15.62 -12.75 -8.82
CA MET A 1 14.94 -12.53 -7.52
C MET A 1 13.45 -12.78 -7.71
N SER A 2 12.72 -13.23 -6.69
CA SER A 2 11.25 -13.35 -6.79
C SER A 2 10.58 -11.97 -6.78
N THR A 3 9.39 -11.85 -7.38
CA THR A 3 8.61 -10.59 -7.43
C THR A 3 8.44 -9.93 -6.06
N ALA A 4 8.22 -10.73 -5.02
CA ALA A 4 8.10 -10.24 -3.64
C ALA A 4 9.42 -9.67 -3.09
N LYS A 5 10.58 -10.25 -3.42
CA LYS A 5 11.89 -9.73 -2.98
C LYS A 5 12.23 -8.42 -3.68
N THR A 6 11.97 -8.34 -4.99
CA THR A 6 12.14 -7.10 -5.76
C THR A 6 11.23 -5.99 -5.20
N PHE A 7 9.98 -6.32 -4.89
CA PHE A 7 9.05 -5.36 -4.29
C PHE A 7 9.60 -4.76 -2.98
N VAL A 8 10.09 -5.60 -2.05
CA VAL A 8 10.65 -5.11 -0.79
C VAL A 8 11.89 -4.25 -1.03
N ALA A 9 12.80 -4.67 -1.91
CA ALA A 9 14.00 -3.92 -2.23
C ALA A 9 13.68 -2.53 -2.81
N ASP A 10 12.69 -2.43 -3.70
CA ASP A 10 12.31 -1.17 -4.33
C ASP A 10 11.55 -0.24 -3.37
N MET A 11 10.69 -0.78 -2.50
CA MET A 11 10.04 0.02 -1.44
C MET A 11 11.07 0.62 -0.47
N ILE A 12 12.09 -0.15 -0.10
CA ILE A 12 13.19 0.37 0.73
C ILE A 12 13.95 1.46 -0.03
N LYS A 13 14.39 1.16 -1.26
CA LYS A 13 15.22 2.07 -2.07
C LYS A 13 14.54 3.39 -2.41
N HIS A 14 13.25 3.37 -2.78
CA HIS A 14 12.56 4.53 -3.34
C HIS A 14 11.67 5.26 -2.33
N ARG A 15 11.28 4.59 -1.24
CA ARG A 15 10.32 5.13 -0.27
C ARG A 15 10.81 5.07 1.17
N GLY A 16 11.91 4.35 1.46
CA GLY A 16 12.37 4.12 2.83
C GLY A 16 11.39 3.26 3.64
N ILE A 17 10.55 2.46 2.97
CA ILE A 17 9.53 1.62 3.61
C ILE A 17 10.00 0.16 3.56
N ASP A 18 10.42 -0.37 4.72
CA ASP A 18 10.95 -1.72 4.87
C ASP A 18 9.92 -2.74 5.37
N PHE A 19 8.72 -2.30 5.74
CA PHE A 19 7.64 -3.13 6.29
C PHE A 19 6.58 -3.53 5.26
N ALA A 20 6.41 -2.78 4.16
CA ALA A 20 5.37 -3.08 3.17
C ALA A 20 5.61 -4.42 2.46
N ARG A 21 4.55 -5.21 2.25
CA ARG A 21 4.62 -6.52 1.56
C ARG A 21 3.46 -6.66 0.60
N ILE A 22 3.66 -7.39 -0.50
CA ILE A 22 2.55 -7.89 -1.33
C ILE A 22 1.67 -8.79 -0.46
N GLY A 23 0.35 -8.63 -0.57
CA GLY A 23 -0.65 -9.28 0.26
C GLY A 23 -0.99 -8.55 1.55
N MET A 24 -0.31 -7.46 1.87
CA MET A 24 -0.60 -6.65 3.06
C MET A 24 -1.89 -5.85 2.86
N MET A 25 -2.71 -5.78 3.91
CA MET A 25 -3.90 -4.94 3.96
C MET A 25 -3.49 -3.47 4.18
N VAL A 26 -4.18 -2.59 3.47
CA VAL A 26 -4.07 -1.14 3.60
C VAL A 26 -5.46 -0.49 3.62
N GLU A 27 -5.56 0.67 4.25
CA GLU A 27 -6.73 1.56 4.15
C GLU A 27 -6.25 2.83 3.45
N VAL A 28 -6.80 3.14 2.28
CA VAL A 28 -6.41 4.30 1.48
C VAL A 28 -7.64 5.20 1.35
N TYR A 29 -7.56 6.45 1.81
CA TYR A 29 -8.70 7.38 1.85
C TYR A 29 -9.97 6.78 2.50
N GLY A 30 -9.78 5.91 3.50
CA GLY A 30 -10.88 5.22 4.21
C GLY A 30 -11.40 3.94 3.55
N ASP A 31 -10.88 3.54 2.38
CA ASP A 31 -11.26 2.29 1.72
C ASP A 31 -10.19 1.20 1.94
N LEU A 32 -10.62 0.00 2.36
CA LEU A 32 -9.73 -1.15 2.55
C LEU A 32 -9.34 -1.79 1.20
N GLY A 33 -8.07 -2.17 1.09
CA GLY A 33 -7.52 -2.86 -0.07
C GLY A 33 -6.31 -3.73 0.26
N THR A 34 -5.85 -4.47 -0.74
CA THR A 34 -4.68 -5.35 -0.64
C THR A 34 -3.61 -4.90 -1.63
N ILE A 35 -2.37 -4.80 -1.16
CA ILE A 35 -1.21 -4.52 -2.02
C ILE A 35 -0.97 -5.73 -2.93
N VAL A 36 -1.01 -5.54 -4.24
CA VAL A 36 -0.73 -6.58 -5.23
C VAL A 36 0.58 -6.35 -6.00
N GLY A 37 1.20 -5.19 -5.82
CA GLY A 37 2.46 -4.84 -6.48
C GLY A 37 2.78 -3.35 -6.37
N MET A 38 3.57 -2.85 -7.33
CA MET A 38 3.87 -1.42 -7.48
C MET A 38 4.04 -1.07 -8.96
N ASN A 39 3.92 0.22 -9.29
CA ASN A 39 4.28 0.75 -10.60
C ASN A 39 5.75 1.23 -10.66
N TYR A 40 6.19 1.71 -11.84
CA TYR A 40 7.56 2.16 -12.07
C TYR A 40 7.99 3.37 -11.22
N SER A 41 7.04 4.10 -10.65
CA SER A 41 7.28 5.22 -9.72
C SER A 41 7.30 4.78 -8.26
N ALA A 42 7.31 3.46 -7.97
CA ALA A 42 7.23 2.90 -6.63
C ALA A 42 5.98 3.38 -5.83
N ASN A 43 4.86 3.59 -6.53
CA ASN A 43 3.56 3.67 -5.88
C ASN A 43 2.93 2.29 -5.82
N LEU A 44 2.10 2.05 -4.81
CA LEU A 44 1.45 0.77 -4.59
C LEU A 44 0.38 0.52 -5.66
N ASP A 45 0.36 -0.70 -6.17
CA ASP A 45 -0.82 -1.24 -6.85
C ASP A 45 -1.72 -1.89 -5.79
N VAL A 46 -2.91 -1.34 -5.59
CA VAL A 46 -3.89 -1.81 -4.58
C VAL A 46 -5.15 -2.31 -5.26
N VAL A 47 -5.63 -3.49 -4.88
CA VAL A 47 -6.99 -3.95 -5.25
C VAL A 47 -7.90 -3.73 -4.04
N PHE A 48 -8.90 -2.86 -4.20
CA PHE A 48 -9.83 -2.54 -3.13
C PHE A 48 -10.85 -3.65 -2.90
N ALA A 49 -11.21 -3.84 -1.63
CA ALA A 49 -12.21 -4.83 -1.21
C ALA A 49 -13.61 -4.48 -1.71
N ASN A 50 -13.96 -3.19 -1.72
CA ASN A 50 -15.23 -2.72 -2.28
C ASN A 50 -15.16 -2.65 -3.82
N GLN A 51 -15.31 -3.81 -4.45
CA GLN A 51 -15.27 -3.95 -5.91
C GLN A 51 -16.47 -3.31 -6.62
N LEU A 52 -17.59 -3.03 -5.92
CA LEU A 52 -18.71 -2.27 -6.51
C LEU A 52 -18.35 -0.80 -6.73
N LYS A 53 -17.55 -0.22 -5.82
CA LYS A 53 -17.09 1.17 -5.91
C LYS A 53 -15.89 1.31 -6.85
N HIS A 54 -14.90 0.42 -6.72
CA HIS A 54 -13.59 0.58 -7.36
C HIS A 54 -13.38 -0.34 -8.56
N GLY A 55 -14.25 -1.31 -8.79
CA GLY A 55 -14.03 -2.38 -9.76
C GLY A 55 -13.03 -3.45 -9.28
N LYS A 56 -12.65 -4.36 -10.18
CA LYS A 56 -11.73 -5.48 -9.89
C LYS A 56 -10.26 -5.19 -10.26
N HIS A 57 -9.97 -3.99 -10.77
CA HIS A 57 -8.65 -3.63 -11.24
C HIS A 57 -7.79 -3.09 -10.09
N LYS A 58 -6.47 -3.10 -10.30
CA LYS A 58 -5.53 -2.46 -9.40
C LYS A 58 -5.56 -0.94 -9.58
N GLN A 59 -5.44 -0.21 -8.50
CA GLN A 59 -5.38 1.25 -8.48
C GLN A 59 -4.03 1.72 -7.92
N ASN A 60 -3.57 2.85 -8.43
CA ASN A 60 -2.30 3.47 -8.08
C ASN A 60 -2.45 4.29 -6.79
N CYS A 61 -1.77 3.89 -5.71
CA CYS A 61 -1.86 4.54 -4.40
C CYS A 61 -0.47 5.01 -3.95
N HIS A 62 -0.35 6.29 -3.56
CA HIS A 62 0.92 6.80 -3.05
C HIS A 62 1.21 6.18 -1.66
N PRO A 63 2.43 5.68 -1.39
CA PRO A 63 2.70 4.90 -0.17
C PRO A 63 2.61 5.68 1.14
N THR A 64 2.47 7.00 1.11
CA THR A 64 2.46 7.88 2.29
C THR A 64 1.39 8.98 2.22
N ASP A 65 0.42 8.89 1.30
CA ASP A 65 -0.65 9.88 1.19
C ASP A 65 -1.98 9.24 1.57
N GLN A 66 -2.52 9.63 2.73
CA GLN A 66 -3.82 9.16 3.23
C GLN A 66 -3.94 7.63 3.25
N ILE A 67 -2.92 6.96 3.79
CA ILE A 67 -2.84 5.51 3.85
C ILE A 67 -2.47 4.99 5.23
N LYS A 68 -3.11 3.89 5.66
CA LYS A 68 -2.71 3.07 6.81
C LYS A 68 -2.28 1.70 6.35
N TYR A 69 -1.28 1.14 7.02
CA TYR A 69 -0.80 -0.23 6.81
C TYR A 69 -1.12 -1.08 8.03
N PHE A 70 -1.53 -2.32 7.78
CA PHE A 70 -1.92 -3.24 8.84
C PHE A 70 -0.97 -4.44 8.92
N GLY A 71 -0.67 -4.85 10.15
CA GLY A 71 0.01 -6.10 10.46
C GLY A 71 -0.91 -7.30 10.28
N LYS A 72 -0.36 -8.50 10.50
CA LYS A 72 -1.09 -9.77 10.33
C LYS A 72 -2.29 -9.92 11.27
N ASP A 73 -2.28 -9.22 12.39
CA ASP A 73 -3.27 -9.33 13.46
C ASP A 73 -4.28 -8.18 13.38
N GLY A 74 -4.22 -7.38 12.30
CA GLY A 74 -5.08 -6.20 12.10
C GLY A 74 -4.62 -4.95 12.84
N GLN A 75 -3.48 -4.98 13.54
CA GLN A 75 -2.91 -3.79 14.17
C GLN A 75 -2.39 -2.80 13.12
N VAL A 76 -2.53 -1.50 13.37
CA VAL A 76 -1.92 -0.48 12.51
C VAL A 76 -0.41 -0.47 12.76
N ILE A 77 0.39 -0.66 11.71
CA ILE A 77 1.85 -0.63 11.77
C ILE A 77 2.44 0.68 11.25
N ALA A 78 1.69 1.43 10.44
CA ALA A 78 2.01 2.78 10.01
C ALA A 78 0.73 3.53 9.61
N ASP A 79 0.63 4.81 9.97
CA ASP A 79 -0.50 5.70 9.65
C ASP A 79 0.01 7.01 9.06
N TYR A 80 -0.39 7.30 7.82
CA TYR A 80 -0.05 8.52 7.09
C TYR A 80 -1.28 9.42 6.84
N THR A 81 -2.40 9.16 7.51
CA THR A 81 -3.66 9.92 7.33
C THR A 81 -3.68 11.27 8.05
N THR A 82 -2.84 11.44 9.08
CA THR A 82 -2.82 12.62 9.95
C THR A 82 -1.77 13.67 9.60
N GLN A 83 -1.09 13.56 8.45
CA GLN A 83 -0.16 14.61 8.04
C GLN A 83 -0.95 15.88 7.71
N LYS A 84 -0.91 16.87 8.63
CA LYS A 84 -1.34 18.23 8.36
C LYS A 84 -0.54 18.71 7.14
N ARG A 85 -1.23 18.98 6.03
CA ARG A 85 -0.68 19.75 4.93
C ARG A 85 -0.37 21.14 5.49
N SER A 86 0.91 21.42 5.72
CA SER A 86 1.42 22.77 5.99
C SER A 86 1.25 23.64 4.76
#